data_AF-A0A2I8F613-F1
#
_entry.id   AF-A0A2I8F613-F1
#
_cell.length_a   1.000
_cell.length_b   1.000
_cell.length_c   1.000
_cell.angle_alpha   90.00
_cell.angle_beta   90.00
_cell.angle_gamma   90.00
#
_symmetry.space_group_name_H-M   'P 1'
#
loop_
_entity.id
_entity.type
_entity.pdbx_description
1 polymer ?
#
loop_
_entity_poly.entity_id
_entity_poly.type
_entity_poly.pdbx_seq_one_letter_code
_entity_poly.pdbx_strand_id
1 'polypeptide(L)'
;MDERKRDSIVAYLRRRIAKFGIELDDVAAAIAQDQIQQKSAKYRSATGETWSGEGETPQWLKQAISAGQSLEHFAVEGAVQSTPAACPKVDWSQDPFAGGPLATAHSPHSDAR
;
A
#
# COMPACT_ATOMS: atom_id res chain seq x y z
N MET A 1 -1.17 15.51 -10.21
CA MET A 1 -0.96 15.15 -11.63
C MET A 1 -1.71 16.17 -12.46
N ASP A 2 -1.00 16.96 -13.26
CA ASP A 2 -1.58 18.06 -14.02
C ASP A 2 -2.59 17.57 -15.05
N GLU A 3 -3.68 18.30 -15.20
CA GLU A 3 -4.74 18.01 -16.17
C GLU A 3 -4.19 17.86 -17.59
N ARG A 4 -3.25 18.73 -17.99
CA ARG A 4 -2.54 18.64 -19.27
C ARG A 4 -1.82 17.31 -19.52
N LYS A 5 -1.30 16.67 -18.46
CA LYS A 5 -0.63 15.36 -18.57
C LYS A 5 -1.67 14.24 -18.73
N ARG A 6 -2.85 14.38 -18.13
CA ARG A 6 -3.96 13.44 -18.38
C ARG A 6 -4.44 13.57 -19.82
N ASP A 7 -4.69 14.78 -20.30
CA ASP A 7 -5.14 15.02 -21.66
C ASP A 7 -4.14 14.51 -22.71
N SER A 8 -2.84 14.71 -22.47
CA SER A 8 -1.81 14.19 -23.39
C SER A 8 -1.78 12.66 -23.44
N ILE A 9 -1.97 11.98 -22.30
CA ILE A 9 -2.06 10.53 -22.23
C ILE A 9 -3.33 10.03 -22.92
N VAL A 10 -4.48 10.68 -22.71
CA VAL A 10 -5.75 10.32 -23.34
C VAL A 10 -5.66 10.47 -24.86
N ALA A 11 -5.10 11.57 -25.36
CA ALA A 11 -4.89 11.79 -26.78
C ALA A 11 -3.94 10.74 -27.39
N TYR A 12 -2.87 10.38 -26.67
CA TYR A 12 -1.96 9.31 -27.06
C TYR A 12 -2.66 7.95 -27.14
N LEU A 13 -3.47 7.60 -26.14
CA LEU A 13 -4.22 6.35 -26.12
C LEU A 13 -5.20 6.27 -27.29
N ARG A 14 -5.97 7.33 -27.55
CA ARG A 14 -6.91 7.37 -28.69
C ARG A 14 -6.22 7.15 -30.03
N ARG A 15 -5.05 7.79 -30.24
CA ARG A 15 -4.24 7.58 -31.46
C ARG A 15 -3.74 6.14 -31.56
N ARG A 16 -3.34 5.54 -30.44
CA ARG A 16 -2.89 4.15 -30.39
C ARG A 16 -4.05 3.21 -30.71
N ILE A 17 -5.21 3.39 -30.08
CA ILE A 17 -6.43 2.62 -30.33
C ILE A 17 -6.76 2.61 -31.84
N ALA A 18 -6.80 3.79 -32.47
CA ALA A 18 -7.03 3.91 -33.91
C ALA A 18 -5.95 3.22 -34.76
N LYS A 19 -4.67 3.27 -34.34
CA LYS A 19 -3.56 2.61 -35.05
C LYS A 19 -3.65 1.08 -35.03
N PHE A 20 -4.16 0.50 -33.95
CA PHE A 20 -4.24 -0.96 -33.78
C PHE A 20 -5.62 -1.52 -34.13
N GLY A 21 -6.59 -0.67 -34.53
CA GLY A 21 -7.94 -1.10 -34.85
C GLY A 21 -8.67 -1.68 -33.63
N ILE A 22 -8.33 -1.23 -32.43
CA ILE A 22 -9.02 -1.63 -31.20
C ILE A 22 -10.27 -0.76 -31.09
N GLU A 23 -11.43 -1.35 -30.82
CA GLU A 23 -12.65 -0.58 -30.59
C GLU A 23 -12.62 0.04 -29.19
N LEU A 24 -13.28 1.20 -29.02
CA LEU A 24 -13.39 1.82 -27.69
C LEU A 24 -14.11 0.90 -26.70
N ASP A 25 -15.05 0.10 -27.21
CA ASP A 25 -15.82 -0.86 -26.44
C ASP A 25 -14.95 -2.00 -25.90
N ASP A 26 -13.99 -2.50 -26.68
CA ASP A 26 -13.04 -3.53 -26.22
C ASP A 26 -12.16 -3.02 -25.08
N VAL A 27 -11.72 -1.75 -25.17
CA VAL A 27 -10.95 -1.11 -24.10
C VAL A 27 -11.80 -0.95 -22.84
N ALA A 28 -13.07 -0.54 -23.00
CA ALA A 28 -14.00 -0.43 -21.89
C ALA A 28 -14.30 -1.80 -21.24
N ALA A 29 -14.50 -2.84 -22.05
CA ALA A 29 -14.73 -4.20 -21.60
C ALA A 29 -13.51 -4.76 -20.85
N ALA A 30 -12.29 -4.54 -21.36
CA ALA A 30 -11.06 -4.93 -20.68
C ALA A 30 -10.90 -4.25 -19.31
N ILE A 31 -11.19 -2.94 -19.22
CA ILE A 31 -11.15 -2.20 -17.96
C ILE A 31 -12.24 -2.71 -16.99
N ALA A 32 -13.45 -2.98 -17.49
CA ALA A 32 -14.53 -3.52 -16.66
C ALA A 32 -14.17 -4.91 -16.11
N GLN A 33 -13.58 -5.78 -16.94
CA GLN A 33 -13.13 -7.10 -16.52
C GLN A 33 -12.01 -7.02 -15.48
N ASP A 34 -11.04 -6.13 -15.67
CA ASP A 34 -9.98 -5.87 -14.69
C ASP A 34 -10.56 -5.34 -13.38
N GLN A 35 -11.53 -4.42 -13.42
CA GLN A 35 -12.23 -3.96 -12.22
C GLN A 35 -13.01 -5.08 -11.51
N ILE A 36 -13.63 -6.01 -12.24
CA ILE A 36 -14.31 -7.17 -11.65
C ILE A 36 -13.29 -8.10 -10.97
N GLN A 37 -12.13 -8.33 -11.60
CA GLN A 37 -11.04 -9.09 -10.99
C GLN A 37 -10.44 -8.38 -9.77
N GLN A 38 -10.31 -7.06 -9.81
CA GLN A 38 -9.86 -6.26 -8.66
C GLN A 38 -10.87 -6.23 -7.51
N LYS A 39 -12.19 -6.20 -7.81
CA LYS A 39 -13.24 -6.26 -6.79
C LYS A 39 -13.33 -7.64 -6.14
N SER A 40 -13.12 -8.70 -6.92
CA SER A 40 -13.05 -10.06 -6.36
C SER A 40 -11.78 -10.32 -5.56
N ALA A 41 -10.69 -9.57 -5.80
CA ALA A 41 -9.50 -9.59 -4.97
C ALA A 41 -9.76 -9.02 -3.57
N LYS A 42 -10.13 -9.90 -2.64
CA LYS A 42 -10.40 -9.54 -1.24
C LYS A 42 -9.16 -9.02 -0.49
N TYR A 43 -7.97 -9.48 -0.84
CA TYR A 43 -6.70 -9.12 -0.20
C TYR A 43 -5.64 -8.67 -1.22
N ARG A 44 -4.77 -7.72 -0.86
CA ARG A 44 -3.68 -7.17 -1.68
C ARG A 44 -2.42 -6.93 -0.84
N SER A 45 -1.27 -7.38 -1.34
CA SER A 45 0.04 -7.16 -0.74
C SER A 45 0.67 -5.83 -1.16
N ALA A 46 1.67 -5.38 -0.40
CA ALA A 46 2.48 -4.20 -0.75
C ALA A 46 3.31 -4.39 -2.04
N THR A 47 3.61 -5.63 -2.42
CA THR A 47 4.29 -6.00 -3.67
C THR A 47 3.36 -5.99 -4.88
N GLY A 48 2.04 -5.82 -4.67
CA GLY A 48 1.04 -5.76 -5.72
C GLY A 48 0.38 -7.11 -6.04
N GLU A 49 0.67 -8.16 -5.27
CA GLU A 49 -0.01 -9.45 -5.38
C GLU A 49 -1.42 -9.35 -4.78
N THR A 50 -2.41 -9.91 -5.45
CA THR A 50 -3.81 -9.90 -4.99
C THR A 50 -4.29 -11.33 -4.76
N TRP A 51 -5.16 -11.51 -3.77
CA TRP A 51 -5.77 -12.79 -3.46
C TRP A 51 -7.26 -12.63 -3.19
N SER A 52 -8.07 -13.36 -3.93
CA SER A 52 -9.53 -13.30 -3.84
C SER A 52 -10.11 -13.98 -2.59
N GLY A 53 -9.28 -14.66 -1.80
CA GLY A 53 -9.74 -15.47 -0.67
C GLY A 53 -10.25 -16.86 -1.09
N GLU A 54 -10.21 -17.18 -2.38
CA GLU A 54 -10.58 -18.47 -2.94
C GLU A 54 -9.31 -19.25 -3.31
N GLY A 55 -9.25 -20.54 -2.95
CA GLY A 55 -8.11 -21.41 -3.23
C GLY A 55 -6.97 -21.36 -2.19
N GLU A 56 -5.78 -21.77 -2.61
CA GLU A 56 -4.62 -21.86 -1.72
C GLU A 56 -4.12 -20.47 -1.31
N THR A 57 -3.89 -20.29 -0.01
CA THR A 57 -3.33 -19.04 0.52
C THR A 57 -1.92 -18.80 -0.04
N PRO A 58 -1.65 -17.65 -0.66
CA PRO A 58 -0.36 -17.36 -1.26
C PRO A 58 0.74 -17.20 -0.20
N GLN A 59 1.98 -17.41 -0.61
CA GLN A 59 3.14 -17.41 0.29
C GLN A 59 3.34 -16.04 0.98
N TRP A 60 3.09 -14.93 0.28
CA TRP A 60 3.18 -13.60 0.87
C TRP A 60 2.22 -13.41 2.05
N LEU A 61 1.02 -13.98 1.95
CA LEU A 61 0.01 -13.86 3.01
C LEU A 61 0.37 -14.76 4.20
N LYS A 62 0.86 -15.97 3.94
CA LYS A 62 1.43 -16.86 4.98
C LYS A 62 2.57 -16.16 5.73
N GLN A 63 3.51 -15.56 4.99
CA GLN A 63 4.65 -14.83 5.56
C GLN A 63 4.22 -13.61 6.36
N ALA A 64 3.26 -12.83 5.86
CA ALA A 64 2.73 -11.67 6.57
C ALA A 64 2.06 -12.05 7.90
N ILE A 65 1.27 -13.12 7.91
CA ILE A 65 0.66 -13.65 9.14
C ILE A 65 1.75 -14.15 10.09
N SER A 66 2.77 -14.87 9.60
CA SER A 66 3.91 -15.29 10.42
C SER A 66 4.72 -14.12 10.98
N ALA A 67 4.75 -12.98 10.28
CA ALA A 67 5.35 -11.74 10.75
C ALA A 67 4.45 -10.96 11.75
N GLY A 68 3.27 -11.47 12.09
CA GLY A 68 2.33 -10.86 13.02
C GLY A 68 1.43 -9.78 12.40
N GLN A 69 1.39 -9.66 11.07
CA GLN A 69 0.47 -8.76 10.40
C GLN A 69 -0.94 -9.38 10.28
N SER A 70 -1.95 -8.57 10.60
CA SER A 70 -3.35 -8.98 10.46
C SER A 70 -3.77 -9.05 8.99
N LEU A 71 -4.56 -10.08 8.67
CA LEU A 71 -5.17 -10.28 7.34
C LEU A 71 -5.95 -9.04 6.85
N GLU A 72 -6.56 -8.30 7.79
CA GLU A 72 -7.31 -7.06 7.56
C GLU A 72 -6.45 -5.94 6.96
N HIS A 73 -5.14 -5.91 7.26
CA HIS A 73 -4.21 -4.93 6.70
C HIS A 73 -4.09 -5.06 5.18
N PHE A 74 -4.35 -6.26 4.66
CA PHE A 74 -4.30 -6.55 3.24
C PHE A 74 -5.68 -6.45 2.58
N ALA A 75 -6.77 -6.25 3.33
CA ALA A 75 -8.12 -6.27 2.75
C ALA A 75 -8.38 -5.06 1.83
N VAL A 76 -8.83 -5.31 0.60
CA VAL A 76 -9.05 -4.28 -0.43
C VAL A 76 -10.35 -3.49 -0.20
N GLU A 77 -11.39 -4.13 0.34
CA GLU A 77 -12.71 -3.51 0.56
C GLU A 77 -12.90 -2.90 1.97
N GLY A 78 -11.87 -2.96 2.84
CA GLY A 78 -11.96 -2.57 4.26
C GLY A 78 -11.07 -1.42 4.71
N ALA A 79 -10.25 -0.83 3.83
CA ALA A 79 -9.23 0.14 4.23
C ALA A 79 -9.75 1.58 4.49
N VAL A 80 -11.07 1.79 4.63
CA VAL A 80 -11.60 3.06 5.15
C VAL A 80 -11.60 3.11 6.68
N GLN A 81 -11.36 1.99 7.38
CA GLN A 81 -11.38 1.93 8.85
C GLN A 81 -10.06 1.54 9.52
N SER A 82 -9.04 1.08 8.78
CA SER A 82 -7.70 0.96 9.35
C SER A 82 -6.95 2.30 9.30
N THR A 83 -7.53 3.34 9.89
CA THR A 83 -6.69 4.25 10.68
C THR A 83 -5.81 3.35 11.55
N PRO A 84 -4.47 3.40 11.45
CA PRO A 84 -3.66 2.80 12.50
C PRO A 84 -4.22 3.41 13.77
N ALA A 85 -4.81 2.55 14.63
CA ALA A 85 -5.31 2.95 15.92
C ALA A 85 -4.27 3.92 16.46
N ALA A 86 -4.71 5.16 16.70
CA ALA A 86 -3.89 6.22 17.29
C ALA A 86 -3.00 5.51 18.29
N CYS A 87 -1.68 5.48 18.02
CA CYS A 87 -0.73 4.81 18.87
C CYS A 87 -1.19 5.10 20.30
N PRO A 88 -1.51 4.09 21.16
CA PRO A 88 -1.82 4.42 22.53
C PRO A 88 -0.66 5.29 22.96
N LYS A 89 -0.96 6.54 23.32
CA LYS A 89 0.06 7.55 23.60
C LYS A 89 0.93 6.91 24.66
N VAL A 90 2.06 6.34 24.24
CA VAL A 90 3.01 5.70 25.15
C VAL A 90 3.40 6.84 26.05
N ASP A 91 2.92 6.79 27.28
CA ASP A 91 3.18 7.83 28.24
C ASP A 91 4.60 7.59 28.72
N TRP A 92 5.56 8.17 27.98
CA TRP A 92 6.98 8.14 28.31
C TRP A 92 7.25 8.72 29.71
N SER A 93 6.27 9.41 30.33
CA SER A 93 6.32 9.83 31.74
C SER A 93 6.17 8.68 32.74
N GLN A 94 5.77 7.48 32.30
CA GLN A 94 5.66 6.25 33.11
C GLN A 94 6.75 5.22 32.77
N ASP A 95 7.73 5.59 31.93
CA ASP A 95 8.88 4.73 31.65
C ASP A 95 9.89 4.82 32.82
N PRO A 96 10.23 3.72 33.51
CA PRO A 96 11.17 3.72 34.64
C PRO A 96 12.60 4.12 34.24
N PHE A 97 12.91 4.21 32.94
CA PHE A 97 14.19 4.68 32.41
C PHE A 97 14.16 6.12 31.87
N ALA A 98 12.97 6.72 31.71
CA ALA A 98 12.83 8.11 31.29
C ALA A 98 13.19 9.06 32.45
N GLY A 99 14.44 9.54 32.43
CA GLY A 99 15.04 10.35 33.50
C GLY A 99 16.38 9.82 33.99
N GLY A 100 16.81 8.65 33.52
CA GLY A 100 18.13 8.08 33.82
C GLY A 100 19.25 8.69 32.95
N PRO A 101 20.52 8.61 33.41
CA PRO A 101 21.70 9.22 32.76
C PRO A 101 22.02 8.68 31.36
N LEU A 102 21.25 7.72 30.84
CA LEU A 102 21.38 7.17 29.48
C LEU A 102 20.52 7.91 28.44
N ALA A 103 19.61 8.79 28.85
CA ALA A 103 18.69 9.49 27.96
C ALA A 103 19.34 10.60 27.11
N THR A 104 20.56 11.04 27.45
CA THR A 104 21.31 12.03 26.67
C THR A 104 22.62 11.44 26.19
N ALA A 105 22.65 10.95 24.94
CA ALA A 105 23.89 10.67 24.26
C ALA A 105 24.57 12.00 23.88
N HIS A 106 25.35 12.58 24.80
CA HIS A 106 26.32 13.60 24.45
C HIS A 106 27.42 12.93 23.64
N SER A 107 27.49 13.22 22.34
CA SER A 107 28.65 12.87 21.52
C SER A 107 29.89 13.59 22.07
N PRO A 108 30.99 12.90 22.39
CA PRO A 108 32.24 13.56 22.74
C PRO A 108 32.94 13.99 21.45
N HIS A 109 32.84 15.27 21.09
CA HIS A 109 33.78 15.86 20.12
C HIS A 109 35.03 16.32 20.89
N SER A 110 36.14 15.72 20.51
CA SER A 110 37.45 15.73 21.17
C SER A 110 38.15 17.09 21.01
N ASP A 111 38.62 17.64 22.12
CA ASP A 111 39.55 18.78 22.16
C ASP A 111 40.97 18.30 21.83
N ALA A 112 41.66 18.99 20.92
CA ALA A 112 43.05 18.73 20.57
C ALA A 112 43.85 20.04 20.46
N ARG A 113 44.46 20.37 21.60
CA ARG A 113 45.82 20.92 21.82
C ARG A 113 46.13 22.39 21.55
#